data_AF-A0A921Q7V4-F1
#
_entry.id   AF-A0A921Q7V4-F1
#
_cell.length_a   1.000
_cell.length_b   1.000
_cell.length_c   1.000
_cell.angle_alpha   90.00
_cell.angle_beta   90.00
_cell.angle_gamma   90.00
#
_symmetry.space_group_name_H-M   'P 1'
#
loop_
_entity.id
_entity.type
_entity.pdbx_description
1 polymer ?
#
loop_
_entity_poly.entity_id
_entity_poly.type
_entity_poly.pdbx_seq_one_letter_code
_entity_poly.pdbx_strand_id
1 'polypeptide(L)'
;MVVLHVKSAVPASPSQDGDEETEFLYECAASAAVADVAAALAALAGLQAALLSLCRRIRARCAGAGAGAGATGELERALDEAEAYASKEQVQRNRFLSPRALREHIKNIEKKCATALHEPLEALPLQGSSSDNKHERKQIWWAGKELAMDQKLSDYIGVNDKTKIVVRLTQARDER
;
A
#
# COMPACT_ATOMS: atom_id res chain seq x y z
N MET A 1 16.62 -13.54 6.00
CA MET A 1 15.48 -12.69 5.68
C MET A 1 15.82 -11.25 6.03
N VAL A 2 15.90 -10.40 5.02
CA VAL A 2 16.13 -8.97 5.14
C VAL A 2 14.79 -8.28 5.34
N VAL A 3 14.74 -7.34 6.27
CA VAL A 3 13.55 -6.52 6.52
C VAL A 3 13.75 -5.14 5.91
N LEU A 4 12.88 -4.77 4.98
CA LEU A 4 12.82 -3.44 4.39
C LEU A 4 11.71 -2.63 5.05
N HIS A 5 12.09 -1.53 5.69
CA HIS A 5 11.18 -0.47 6.10
C HIS A 5 11.07 0.51 4.95
N VAL A 6 9.95 0.43 4.24
CA VAL A 6 9.70 1.18 3.02
C VAL A 6 8.99 2.47 3.39
N LYS A 7 9.52 3.59 2.91
CA LYS A 7 8.89 4.91 2.97
C LYS A 7 8.52 5.32 1.56
N SER A 8 7.23 5.44 1.29
CA SER A 8 6.68 5.83 -0.01
C SER A 8 6.02 7.20 0.13
N ALA A 9 6.66 8.20 -0.46
CA ALA A 9 6.08 9.54 -0.58
C ALA A 9 5.14 9.55 -1.79
N VAL A 10 3.84 9.75 -1.54
CA VAL A 10 2.94 10.22 -2.61
C VAL A 10 3.35 11.66 -2.92
N PRO A 11 3.58 12.05 -4.18
CA PRO A 11 3.88 13.43 -4.51
C PRO A 11 2.64 14.29 -4.22
N ALA A 12 2.59 14.86 -3.02
CA ALA A 12 1.58 15.84 -2.64
C ALA A 12 1.80 17.11 -3.47
N SER A 13 0.71 17.67 -3.97
CA SER A 13 0.67 19.01 -4.53
C SER A 13 1.14 20.03 -3.46
N PRO A 14 1.72 21.18 -3.84
CA PRO A 14 2.46 22.07 -2.94
C PRO A 14 1.59 22.89 -1.95
N SER A 15 0.47 22.36 -1.47
CA SER A 15 -0.49 23.11 -0.64
C SER A 15 -1.09 22.36 0.56
N GLN A 16 -0.57 21.21 0.98
CA GLN A 16 -0.98 20.59 2.25
C GLN A 16 0.24 20.24 3.12
N ASP A 17 0.32 20.93 4.26
CA ASP A 17 1.19 20.62 5.39
C ASP A 17 0.74 19.27 5.97
N GLY A 18 1.51 18.23 5.68
CA GLY A 18 1.17 16.85 6.00
C GLY A 18 1.56 15.91 4.87
N ASP A 19 2.87 15.65 4.75
CA ASP A 19 3.37 14.49 4.01
C ASP A 19 2.66 13.23 4.53
N GLU A 20 1.63 12.76 3.82
CA GLU A 20 1.05 11.44 4.02
C GLU A 20 2.05 10.39 3.48
N GLU A 21 3.26 10.36 4.07
CA GLU A 21 4.30 9.38 3.77
C GLU A 21 3.77 8.02 4.24
N THR A 22 3.42 7.19 3.26
CA THR A 22 2.99 5.82 3.55
C THR A 22 4.21 4.98 3.86
N GLU A 23 4.19 4.31 5.00
CA GLU A 23 5.27 3.42 5.42
C GLU A 23 4.77 2.00 5.65
N PHE A 24 5.61 1.03 5.30
CA PHE A 24 5.32 -0.39 5.51
C PHE A 24 6.57 -1.25 5.66
N LEU A 25 6.41 -2.38 6.34
CA LEU A 25 7.46 -3.40 6.41
C LEU A 25 7.26 -4.48 5.35
N TYR A 26 8.34 -4.78 4.63
CA TYR A 26 8.43 -5.85 3.66
C TYR A 26 9.60 -6.78 4.01
N GLU A 27 9.42 -8.08 3.82
CA GLU A 27 10.44 -9.09 4.08
C GLU A 27 10.81 -9.79 2.77
N CYS A 28 12.12 -9.90 2.50
CA CYS A 28 12.60 -10.69 1.37
C CYS A 28 13.98 -11.31 1.65
N ALA A 29 14.43 -12.21 0.77
CA ALA A 29 15.79 -12.74 0.84
C ALA A 29 16.83 -11.69 0.44
N ALA A 30 18.02 -11.71 1.05
CA ALA A 30 19.14 -10.87 0.62
C ALA A 30 19.56 -11.15 -0.83
N SER A 31 19.34 -12.38 -1.30
CA SER A 31 19.63 -12.81 -2.68
C SER A 31 18.61 -12.35 -3.72
N ALA A 32 17.52 -11.68 -3.31
CA ALA A 32 16.50 -11.19 -4.23
C ALA A 32 17.04 -10.09 -5.14
N ALA A 33 16.62 -10.12 -6.41
CA ALA A 33 16.95 -9.06 -7.36
C ALA A 33 16.25 -7.76 -6.96
N VAL A 34 16.94 -6.63 -7.09
CA VAL A 34 16.38 -5.31 -6.79
C VAL A 34 15.13 -5.03 -7.64
N ALA A 35 15.11 -5.48 -8.91
CA ALA A 35 13.93 -5.38 -9.77
C ALA A 35 12.69 -6.09 -9.20
N ASP A 36 12.83 -7.33 -8.72
CA ASP A 36 11.73 -8.10 -8.14
C ASP A 36 11.23 -7.46 -6.84
N VAL A 37 12.17 -6.99 -6.02
CA VAL A 37 11.85 -6.25 -4.78
C VAL A 37 11.11 -4.96 -5.13
N ALA A 38 11.59 -4.18 -6.09
CA ALA A 38 10.95 -2.94 -6.53
C ALA A 38 9.54 -3.18 -7.05
N ALA A 39 9.33 -4.23 -7.87
CA ALA A 39 8.01 -4.62 -8.35
C ALA A 39 7.08 -5.02 -7.20
N ALA A 40 7.57 -5.81 -6.23
CA ALA A 40 6.79 -6.21 -5.06
C ALA A 40 6.42 -5.00 -4.17
N LEU A 41 7.36 -4.11 -3.91
CA LEU A 41 7.13 -2.86 -3.17
C LEU A 41 6.14 -1.97 -3.91
N ALA A 42 6.26 -1.86 -5.24
CA ALA A 42 5.35 -1.08 -6.07
C ALA A 42 3.92 -1.61 -5.99
N ALA A 43 3.74 -2.93 -6.09
CA ALA A 43 2.45 -3.60 -6.00
C ALA A 43 1.83 -3.45 -4.60
N LEU A 44 2.63 -3.58 -3.54
CA LEU A 44 2.17 -3.36 -2.15
C LEU A 44 1.72 -1.92 -1.92
N ALA A 45 2.53 -0.95 -2.33
CA ALA A 45 2.18 0.47 -2.23
C ALA A 45 0.90 0.78 -3.04
N GLY A 46 0.75 0.17 -4.22
CA GLY A 46 -0.46 0.30 -5.04
C GLY A 46 -1.70 -0.28 -4.35
N LEU A 47 -1.59 -1.48 -3.77
CA LEU A 47 -2.69 -2.10 -3.02
C LEU A 47 -3.02 -1.32 -1.74
N GLN A 48 -2.02 -0.78 -1.05
CA GLN A 48 -2.20 0.07 0.14
C GLN A 48 -2.95 1.35 -0.24
N ALA A 49 -2.54 2.05 -1.30
CA ALA A 49 -3.23 3.24 -1.81
C ALA A 49 -4.66 2.92 -2.30
N ALA A 50 -4.86 1.78 -2.97
CA ALA A 50 -6.18 1.32 -3.38
C ALA A 50 -7.09 1.07 -2.18
N LEU A 51 -6.58 0.45 -1.12
CA LEU A 51 -7.34 0.21 0.11
C LEU A 51 -7.71 1.52 0.82
N LEU A 52 -6.77 2.45 0.99
CA LEU A 52 -7.02 3.74 1.65
C LEU A 52 -8.03 4.59 0.86
N SER A 53 -7.89 4.64 -0.48
CA SER A 53 -8.84 5.35 -1.34
C SER A 53 -10.22 4.72 -1.33
N LEU A 54 -10.32 3.39 -1.26
CA LEU A 54 -11.56 2.66 -1.07
C LEU A 54 -12.22 3.05 0.27
N CYS A 55 -11.45 3.06 1.36
CA CYS A 55 -11.96 3.42 2.69
C CYS A 55 -12.53 4.84 2.70
N ARG A 56 -11.81 5.81 2.12
CA ARG A 56 -12.28 7.19 1.95
C ARG A 56 -13.56 7.28 1.13
N ARG A 57 -13.66 6.56 0.01
CA ARG A 57 -14.83 6.55 -0.86
C ARG A 57 -16.06 5.97 -0.15
N ILE A 58 -15.89 4.88 0.60
CA ILE A 58 -16.97 4.24 1.35
C ILE A 58 -17.45 5.15 2.47
N ARG A 59 -16.55 5.74 3.27
CA ARG A 59 -16.95 6.70 4.32
C ARG A 59 -17.71 7.89 3.76
N ALA A 60 -17.27 8.45 2.63
CA ALA A 60 -17.97 9.55 1.97
C ALA A 60 -19.40 9.16 1.54
N ARG A 61 -19.61 7.92 1.10
CA ARG A 61 -20.95 7.39 0.77
C ARG A 61 -21.79 7.13 2.02
N CYS A 62 -21.21 6.56 3.08
CA CYS A 62 -21.90 6.34 4.35
C CYS A 62 -22.30 7.65 5.05
N ALA A 63 -21.56 8.74 4.85
CA ALA A 63 -21.94 10.06 5.35
C ALA A 63 -23.16 10.65 4.62
N GLY A 64 -23.41 10.25 3.37
CA GLY A 64 -24.54 10.72 2.57
C GLY A 64 -25.79 9.83 2.64
N ALA A 65 -25.61 8.53 2.90
CA ALA A 65 -26.70 7.58 3.09
C ALA A 65 -27.02 7.50 4.59
N GLY A 66 -28.20 7.93 5.02
CA GLY A 66 -28.70 7.74 6.39
C GLY A 66 -28.95 6.26 6.71
N ALA A 67 -27.88 5.45 6.73
CA ALA A 67 -27.91 4.01 6.83
C ALA A 67 -28.11 3.56 8.28
N GLY A 68 -28.88 2.48 8.47
CA GLY A 68 -29.21 1.93 9.78
C GLY A 68 -27.97 1.62 10.62
N ALA A 69 -27.96 2.09 11.87
CA ALA A 69 -26.80 2.12 12.76
C ALA A 69 -26.08 0.77 12.99
N GLY A 70 -26.75 -0.37 12.77
CA GLY A 70 -26.18 -1.71 13.00
C GLY A 70 -25.19 -2.17 11.94
N ALA A 71 -25.57 -2.15 10.66
CA ALA A 71 -24.73 -2.67 9.56
C ALA A 71 -23.58 -1.71 9.20
N THR A 72 -23.79 -0.41 9.39
CA THR A 72 -22.76 0.62 9.22
C THR A 72 -21.63 0.44 10.23
N GLY A 73 -21.92 0.07 11.48
CA GLY A 73 -20.89 -0.13 12.51
C GLY A 73 -19.93 -1.29 12.21
N GLU A 74 -20.43 -2.40 11.64
CA GLU A 74 -19.58 -3.53 11.23
C GLU A 74 -18.68 -3.21 10.02
N LEU A 75 -19.16 -2.33 9.13
CA LEU A 75 -18.41 -1.80 8.00
C LEU A 75 -17.34 -0.82 8.49
N GLU A 76 -17.68 0.16 9.33
CA GLU A 76 -16.72 1.12 9.89
C GLU A 76 -15.59 0.40 10.63
N ARG A 77 -15.92 -0.60 11.46
CA ARG A 77 -14.90 -1.42 12.13
C ARG A 77 -13.97 -2.13 11.13
N ALA A 78 -14.49 -2.58 9.98
CA ALA A 78 -13.66 -3.21 8.95
C ALA A 78 -12.77 -2.21 8.21
N LEU A 79 -13.25 -0.98 8.02
CA LEU A 79 -12.47 0.11 7.45
C LEU A 79 -11.31 0.47 8.37
N ASP A 80 -11.58 0.67 9.67
CA ASP A 80 -10.56 0.96 10.68
C ASP A 80 -9.53 -0.17 10.81
N GLU A 81 -9.96 -1.44 10.80
CA GLU A 81 -9.05 -2.58 10.84
C GLU A 81 -8.12 -2.62 9.61
N ALA A 82 -8.68 -2.37 8.42
CA ALA A 82 -7.91 -2.38 7.19
C ALA A 82 -6.96 -1.17 7.10
N GLU A 83 -7.38 0.01 7.53
CA GLU A 83 -6.52 1.19 7.63
C GLU A 83 -5.41 0.99 8.64
N ALA A 84 -5.69 0.43 9.82
CA ALA A 84 -4.67 0.08 10.80
C ALA A 84 -3.63 -0.91 10.20
N TYR A 85 -4.08 -1.85 9.37
CA TYR A 85 -3.19 -2.77 8.65
C TYR A 85 -2.38 -2.09 7.53
N ALA A 86 -2.93 -1.04 6.91
CA ALA A 86 -2.33 -0.26 5.82
C ALA A 86 -1.68 1.05 6.27
N SER A 87 -1.51 1.26 7.58
CA SER A 87 -0.99 2.51 8.17
C SER A 87 0.31 2.25 8.92
N LYS A 88 0.96 3.32 9.38
CA LYS A 88 2.15 3.30 10.24
C LYS A 88 1.98 2.46 11.52
N GLU A 89 0.74 2.23 11.95
CA GLU A 89 0.43 1.35 13.08
C GLU A 89 0.87 -0.10 12.84
N GLN A 90 0.79 -0.57 11.60
CA GLN A 90 1.30 -1.87 11.18
C GLN A 90 2.82 -1.97 11.42
N VAL A 91 3.57 -0.91 11.11
CA VAL A 91 5.02 -0.82 11.29
C VAL A 91 5.37 -0.80 12.78
N GLN A 92 4.65 -0.03 13.58
CA GLN A 92 4.82 0.02 15.04
C GLN A 92 4.60 -1.34 15.70
N ARG A 93 3.66 -2.14 15.17
CA ARG A 93 3.40 -3.51 15.63
C ARG A 93 4.35 -4.56 15.04
N ASN A 94 5.39 -4.16 14.30
CA ASN A 94 6.31 -5.06 13.58
C ASN A 94 5.60 -6.12 12.74
N ARG A 95 4.44 -5.78 12.16
CA ARG A 95 3.76 -6.65 11.20
C ARG A 95 4.36 -6.41 9.81
N PHE A 96 4.29 -7.43 8.95
CA PHE A 96 4.68 -7.32 7.55
C PHE A 96 3.44 -7.15 6.68
N LEU A 97 3.59 -6.36 5.62
CA LEU A 97 2.49 -6.04 4.74
C LEU A 97 2.46 -7.09 3.64
N SER A 98 1.39 -7.88 3.63
CA SER A 98 1.21 -8.99 2.72
C SER A 98 0.21 -8.60 1.63
N PRO A 99 0.54 -8.83 0.35
CA PRO A 99 -0.38 -8.51 -0.75
C PRO A 99 -1.64 -9.36 -0.69
N ARG A 100 -1.57 -10.57 -0.11
CA ARG A 100 -2.76 -11.43 0.10
C ARG A 100 -3.69 -10.82 1.14
N ALA A 101 -3.14 -10.45 2.31
CA ALA A 101 -3.92 -9.85 3.39
C ALA A 101 -4.58 -8.53 2.96
N LEU A 102 -3.88 -7.65 2.25
CA LEU A 102 -4.47 -6.42 1.71
C LEU A 102 -5.67 -6.70 0.80
N ARG A 103 -5.55 -7.67 -0.12
CA ARG A 103 -6.64 -8.06 -1.01
C ARG A 103 -7.82 -8.67 -0.26
N GLU A 104 -7.54 -9.41 0.82
CA GLU A 104 -8.59 -9.95 1.69
C GLU A 104 -9.32 -8.83 2.46
N HIS A 105 -8.61 -7.84 2.99
CA HIS A 105 -9.22 -6.66 3.61
C HIS A 105 -10.11 -5.90 2.62
N ILE A 106 -9.63 -5.66 1.39
CA ILE A 106 -10.42 -5.04 0.32
C ILE A 106 -11.72 -5.84 0.07
N LYS A 107 -11.61 -7.16 -0.16
CA LYS A 107 -12.79 -8.01 -0.39
C LYS A 107 -13.75 -8.04 0.79
N ASN A 108 -13.24 -8.05 2.02
CA ASN A 108 -14.04 -8.05 3.22
C ASN A 108 -14.83 -6.74 3.35
N ILE A 109 -14.18 -5.61 3.10
CA ILE A 109 -14.81 -4.28 3.07
C ILE A 109 -15.88 -4.23 1.98
N GLU A 110 -15.59 -4.70 0.76
CA GLU A 110 -16.55 -4.75 -0.35
C GLU A 110 -17.80 -5.56 0.02
N LYS A 111 -17.62 -6.75 0.61
CA LYS A 111 -18.73 -7.61 1.04
C LYS A 111 -19.59 -6.94 2.12
N LYS A 112 -18.95 -6.33 3.13
CA LYS A 112 -19.65 -5.61 4.20
C LYS A 112 -20.35 -4.36 3.68
N CYS A 113 -19.74 -3.65 2.74
CA CYS A 113 -20.31 -2.49 2.08
C CYS A 113 -21.57 -2.84 1.29
N ALA A 114 -21.53 -3.92 0.50
CA ALA A 114 -22.69 -4.43 -0.24
C ALA A 114 -23.85 -4.81 0.71
N THR A 115 -23.52 -5.35 1.89
CA THR A 115 -24.51 -5.72 2.90
C THR A 115 -25.08 -4.48 3.62
N ALA A 116 -24.25 -3.48 3.91
CA ALA A 116 -24.67 -2.27 4.63
C ALA A 116 -25.48 -1.30 3.75
N LEU A 117 -25.14 -1.18 2.46
CA LEU A 117 -25.80 -0.24 1.54
C LEU A 117 -26.99 -0.83 0.79
N HIS A 118 -27.24 -2.15 0.85
CA HIS A 118 -28.32 -2.82 0.09
C HIS A 118 -28.33 -2.43 -1.40
N GLU A 119 -27.17 -2.07 -1.96
CA GLU A 119 -26.99 -1.59 -3.33
C GLU A 119 -26.18 -2.64 -4.10
N PRO A 120 -26.58 -3.03 -5.33
CA PRO A 120 -25.76 -3.91 -6.15
C PRO A 120 -24.40 -3.25 -6.41
N LEU A 121 -23.34 -4.01 -6.13
CA LEU A 121 -21.91 -3.67 -6.21
C LEU A 121 -21.48 -3.03 -7.56
N GLU A 122 -22.36 -3.02 -8.56
CA GLU A 122 -22.13 -2.57 -9.93
C GLU A 122 -22.03 -1.04 -10.11
N ALA A 123 -22.50 -0.24 -9.16
CA ALA A 123 -22.31 1.23 -9.19
C ALA A 123 -21.00 1.70 -8.53
N LEU A 124 -20.22 0.78 -7.96
CA LEU A 124 -18.85 1.08 -7.59
C LEU A 124 -17.98 0.71 -8.80
N PRO A 125 -17.40 1.67 -9.52
CA PRO A 125 -16.27 1.37 -10.39
C PRO A 125 -15.09 1.03 -9.48
N LEU A 126 -15.11 -0.17 -8.89
CA LEU A 126 -13.96 -0.83 -8.27
C LEU A 126 -13.14 -1.56 -9.33
N GLN A 127 -13.69 -1.66 -10.55
CA GLN A 127 -13.05 -2.24 -11.73
C GLN A 127 -12.81 -1.19 -12.83
N GLY A 128 -12.48 0.05 -12.46
CA GLY A 128 -11.72 0.96 -13.32
C GLY A 128 -10.46 1.34 -12.52
N SER A 129 -9.27 0.82 -12.78
CA SER A 129 -8.66 0.50 -14.06
C SER A 129 -7.80 -0.78 -13.96
N SER A 130 -8.15 -1.80 -14.74
CA SER A 130 -7.17 -2.80 -15.21
C SER A 130 -6.37 -2.27 -16.42
N SER A 131 -6.33 -0.97 -16.66
CA SER A 131 -5.59 -0.36 -17.76
C SER A 131 -4.68 0.74 -17.25
N ASP A 132 -3.44 0.70 -17.72
CA ASP A 132 -2.36 1.63 -17.39
C ASP A 132 -1.67 1.37 -16.03
N ASN A 133 -1.18 0.14 -15.81
CA ASN A 133 0.20 0.03 -15.31
C ASN A 133 1.12 0.53 -16.42
N LYS A 134 1.04 1.84 -16.73
CA LYS A 134 2.16 2.51 -17.40
C LYS A 134 3.35 2.19 -16.53
N HIS A 135 4.45 1.83 -17.17
CA HIS A 135 5.68 1.41 -16.53
C HIS A 135 6.29 2.56 -15.73
N GLU A 136 5.64 2.98 -14.64
CA GLU A 136 6.20 3.84 -13.62
C GLU A 136 7.22 2.98 -12.90
N ARG A 137 8.43 2.94 -13.48
CA ARG A 137 9.57 2.28 -12.86
C ARG A 137 9.72 2.92 -11.49
N LYS A 138 9.43 2.18 -10.43
CA LYS A 138 9.68 2.67 -9.08
C LYS A 138 11.14 2.43 -8.76
N GLN A 139 11.84 3.46 -8.32
CA GLN A 139 13.21 3.40 -7.88
C GLN A 139 13.25 3.17 -6.38
N ILE A 140 14.18 2.33 -5.94
CA ILE A 140 14.45 2.12 -4.53
C ILE A 140 15.72 2.89 -4.18
N TRP A 141 15.62 3.75 -3.18
CA TRP A 141 16.75 4.49 -2.65
C TRP A 141 17.11 3.96 -1.26
N TRP A 142 18.38 3.65 -1.07
CA TRP A 142 18.95 3.21 0.21
C TRP A 142 20.23 3.99 0.50
N ALA A 143 20.37 4.49 1.73
CA ALA A 143 21.54 5.24 2.19
C ALA A 143 21.98 6.39 1.24
N GLY A 144 21.01 7.09 0.63
CA GLY A 144 21.29 8.19 -0.31
C GLY A 144 21.69 7.77 -1.72
N LYS A 145 21.67 6.47 -2.04
CA LYS A 145 21.98 5.92 -3.36
C LYS A 145 20.79 5.16 -3.93
N GLU A 146 20.58 5.28 -5.24
CA GLU A 146 19.65 4.45 -5.99
C GLU A 146 20.19 3.02 -6.11
N LEU A 147 19.35 2.03 -5.79
CA LEU A 147 19.67 0.62 -6.01
C LEU A 147 19.44 0.29 -7.49
N ALA A 148 20.49 -0.18 -8.16
CA ALA A 148 20.41 -0.58 -9.55
C ALA A 148 19.55 -1.85 -9.70
N MET A 149 18.59 -1.82 -10.63
CA MET A 149 17.60 -2.90 -10.83
C MET A 149 18.22 -4.22 -11.30
N ASP A 150 19.39 -4.17 -11.93
CA ASP A 150 20.17 -5.31 -12.42
C ASP A 150 20.98 -6.03 -11.33
N GLN A 151 21.06 -5.47 -10.12
CA GLN A 151 21.82 -6.03 -9.01
C GLN A 151 20.92 -6.74 -7.98
N LYS A 152 21.53 -7.50 -7.07
CA LYS A 152 20.85 -8.11 -5.93
C LYS A 152 20.96 -7.22 -4.71
N LEU A 153 20.03 -7.37 -3.77
CA LEU A 153 20.14 -6.67 -2.49
C LEU A 153 21.46 -7.00 -1.79
N SER A 154 21.92 -8.25 -1.85
CA SER A 154 23.17 -8.72 -1.23
C SER A 154 24.42 -7.97 -1.69
N ASP A 155 24.41 -7.38 -2.90
CA ASP A 155 25.54 -6.58 -3.39
C ASP A 155 25.68 -5.25 -2.63
N TYR A 156 24.61 -4.77 -2.00
CA TYR A 156 24.56 -3.52 -1.24
C TYR A 156 24.63 -3.73 0.27
N ILE A 157 23.86 -4.68 0.80
CA ILE A 157 23.75 -4.93 2.24
C ILE A 157 24.59 -6.12 2.73
N GLY A 158 25.22 -6.84 1.81
CA GLY A 158 25.93 -8.10 2.10
C GLY A 158 25.00 -9.31 2.24
N VAL A 159 25.58 -10.49 2.48
CA VAL A 159 24.85 -11.76 2.68
C VAL A 159 24.16 -11.83 4.05
N ASN A 160 24.08 -10.72 4.78
CA ASN A 160 23.51 -10.71 6.12
C ASN A 160 21.97 -10.70 6.09
N ASP A 161 21.42 -11.90 6.19
CA ASP A 161 20.00 -12.22 6.25
C ASP A 161 19.30 -11.85 7.57
N LYS A 162 19.87 -10.96 8.40
CA LYS A 162 19.22 -10.38 9.60
C LYS A 162 19.23 -8.85 9.62
N THR A 163 19.45 -8.21 8.48
CA THR A 163 19.57 -6.75 8.40
C THR A 163 18.19 -6.11 8.22
N LYS A 164 17.87 -5.09 9.02
CA LYS A 164 16.74 -4.18 8.78
C LYS A 164 17.27 -2.90 8.14
N ILE A 165 16.79 -2.57 6.94
CA ILE A 165 17.16 -1.34 6.23
C ILE A 165 15.94 -0.45 6.00
N VAL A 166 16.16 0.87 5.98
CA VAL A 166 15.14 1.84 5.59
C VAL A 166 15.36 2.20 4.12
N VAL A 167 14.35 1.98 3.29
CA VAL A 167 14.39 2.28 1.86
C VAL A 167 13.29 3.26 1.49
N ARG A 168 13.59 4.16 0.55
CA ARG A 168 12.61 5.10 0.00
C ARG A 168 12.16 4.60 -1.36
N LEU A 169 10.86 4.40 -1.51
CA LEU A 169 10.25 4.08 -2.79
C LEU A 169 9.88 5.39 -3.48
N THR A 170 10.52 5.68 -4.61
CA THR A 170 10.29 6.89 -5.39
C THR A 170 9.81 6.51 -6.78
N GLN A 171 8.93 7.31 -7.36
CA GLN A 171 8.56 7.15 -8.76
C GLN A 171 9.69 7.68 -9.64
N ALA A 172 10.20 6.88 -10.59
CA ALA A 172 11.11 7.41 -11.60
C ALA A 172 10.34 8.45 -12.41
N ARG A 173 10.71 9.72 -12.25
CA ARG A 173 10.31 10.75 -13.20
C ARG A 173 11.10 10.45 -14.47
N ASP A 174 10.40 10.02 -15.51
CA ASP A 174 10.95 10.00 -16.87
C ASP A 174 11.15 11.47 -17.25
N GLU A 175 12.37 12.00 -17.05
CA GLU A 175 12.75 13.31 -17.56
C GLU A 175 12.84 13.21 -19.09
N ARG A 176 11.75 13.60 -19.75
CA ARG A 176 11.69 13.85 -21.20
C ARG A 176 11.65 15.33 -21.50
#